data_AF-A0A3P7KHE1-F1
#
_entry.id   AF-A0A3P7KHE1-F1
#
_cell.length_a   1.000
_cell.length_b   1.000
_cell.length_c   1.000
_cell.angle_alpha   90.00
_cell.angle_beta   90.00
_cell.angle_gamma   90.00
#
_symmetry.space_group_name_H-M   'P 1'
#
loop_
_entity.id
_entity.type
_entity.pdbx_description
1 polymer ?
#
loop_
_entity_poly.entity_id
_entity_poly.type
_entity_poly.pdbx_seq_one_letter_code
_entity_poly.pdbx_strand_id
1 'polypeptide(L)'
;DAIARTAIENRVPIILRNISQPKLCNGARLAVKKLMNNAVQATVLTGSFKDEDVLIPRISMIPMDMSFQFKRLQFPIRLALAFTINKA
;
A
#
# COMPACT_ATOMS: atom_id res chain seq x y z
N ASP A 1 -16.61 -0.48 0.89
CA ASP A 1 -16.46 -1.31 -0.32
C ASP A 1 -15.83 -2.66 -0.04
N ALA A 2 -16.67 -3.69 0.01
CA ALA A 2 -16.23 -5.09 0.15
C ALA A 2 -15.39 -5.55 -1.06
N ILE A 3 -15.68 -5.02 -2.25
CA ILE A 3 -14.98 -5.35 -3.51
C ILE A 3 -13.47 -5.03 -3.43
N ALA A 4 -13.11 -3.88 -2.86
CA ALA A 4 -11.71 -3.50 -2.70
C ALA A 4 -10.97 -4.39 -1.67
N ARG A 5 -11.69 -4.96 -0.70
CA ARG A 5 -11.11 -5.88 0.30
C ARG A 5 -10.77 -7.23 -0.33
N THR A 6 -11.73 -7.84 -1.02
CA THR A 6 -11.54 -9.13 -1.71
C THR A 6 -10.47 -9.06 -2.81
N ALA A 7 -10.33 -7.92 -3.47
CA ALA A 7 -9.31 -7.71 -4.50
C ALA A 7 -7.88 -7.66 -3.94
N ILE A 8 -7.69 -7.31 -2.65
CA ILE A 8 -6.38 -7.23 -1.99
C ILE A 8 -5.97 -8.57 -1.38
N GLU A 9 -6.92 -9.36 -0.89
CA GLU A 9 -6.63 -10.65 -0.23
C GLU A 9 -6.01 -11.70 -1.17
N ASN A 10 -6.35 -11.68 -2.47
CA ASN A 10 -5.92 -12.69 -3.43
C ASN A 10 -4.79 -12.25 -4.37
N ARG A 11 -4.13 -11.13 -4.10
CA ARG A 11 -3.12 -10.53 -4.98
C ARG A 11 -1.90 -10.07 -4.17
N VAL A 12 -0.78 -9.79 -4.85
CA VAL A 12 0.44 -9.26 -4.23
C VAL A 12 0.43 -7.73 -4.33
N PRO A 13 0.03 -6.99 -3.28
CA PRO A 13 0.13 -5.54 -3.28
C PRO A 13 1.57 -5.05 -3.20
N ILE A 14 1.76 -3.84 -3.71
CA ILE A 14 3.02 -3.10 -3.67
C ILE A 14 2.80 -1.76 -2.97
N ILE A 15 3.77 -1.34 -2.18
CA ILE A 15 3.78 -0.05 -1.49
C ILE A 15 4.05 1.10 -2.48
N LEU A 16 3.24 2.16 -2.38
CA LEU A 16 3.37 3.38 -3.18
C LEU A 16 4.10 4.54 -2.50
N ARG A 17 4.09 4.55 -1.16
CA ARG A 17 4.67 5.62 -0.34
C ARG A 17 5.43 4.98 0.80
N ASN A 18 6.59 5.52 1.14
CA ASN A 18 7.33 5.12 2.32
C ASN A 18 6.49 5.45 3.58
N ILE A 19 6.27 4.47 4.46
CA ILE A 19 5.41 4.62 5.66
C ILE A 19 6.21 4.52 6.95
N SER A 20 7.31 3.79 6.93
CA SER A 20 8.26 3.67 8.03
C SER A 20 9.54 3.10 7.45
N GLN A 21 10.48 3.98 7.11
CA GLN A 21 11.80 3.52 6.70
C GLN A 21 12.52 2.95 7.93
N PRO A 22 13.24 1.82 7.78
CA PRO A 22 13.60 1.14 6.51
C PRO A 22 12.66 -0.02 6.07
N LYS A 23 11.61 -0.35 6.83
CA LYS A 23 10.80 -1.58 6.63
C LYS A 23 9.81 -1.51 5.46
N LEU A 24 9.23 -0.33 5.21
CA LEU A 24 8.14 -0.13 4.27
C LEU A 24 8.53 0.89 3.20
N CYS A 25 9.21 0.40 2.17
CA CYS A 25 9.73 1.20 1.06
C CYS A 25 8.87 1.05 -0.20
N ASN A 26 8.87 2.07 -1.06
CA ASN A 26 8.25 2.02 -2.38
C ASN A 26 8.73 0.77 -3.16
N GLY A 27 7.81 0.06 -3.80
CA GLY A 27 8.15 -1.13 -4.59
C GLY A 27 8.24 -2.43 -3.78
N ALA A 28 8.20 -2.39 -2.44
CA ALA A 28 8.14 -3.60 -1.62
C ALA A 28 6.85 -4.38 -1.91
N ARG A 29 6.99 -5.66 -2.24
CA ARG A 29 5.88 -6.60 -2.41
C ARG A 29 5.45 -7.14 -1.05
N LEU A 30 4.15 -7.30 -0.89
CA LEU A 30 3.53 -7.68 0.37
C LEU A 30 2.57 -8.85 0.15
N ALA A 31 2.47 -9.75 1.13
CA ALA A 31 1.38 -10.70 1.25
C ALA A 31 0.41 -10.21 2.33
N VAL A 32 -0.86 -10.02 2.00
CA VAL A 32 -1.86 -9.56 2.96
C VAL A 32 -2.26 -10.70 3.88
N LYS A 33 -2.14 -10.49 5.19
CA LYS A 33 -2.60 -11.42 6.22
C LYS A 33 -4.00 -11.08 6.70
N LYS A 34 -4.27 -9.80 6.95
CA LYS A 34 -5.56 -9.34 7.49
C LYS A 34 -5.88 -7.92 7.07
N LEU A 35 -7.11 -7.70 6.63
CA LEU A 35 -7.66 -6.38 6.37
C LEU A 35 -8.48 -5.91 7.57
N MET A 36 -8.13 -4.75 8.12
CA MET A 36 -8.86 -4.09 9.20
C MET A 36 -9.44 -2.77 8.69
N ASN A 37 -10.31 -2.12 9.47
CA ASN A 37 -10.93 -0.86 9.06
C ASN A 37 -9.90 0.27 8.84
N ASN A 38 -8.87 0.32 9.69
CA ASN A 38 -7.89 1.42 9.73
C ASN A 38 -6.44 0.98 9.43
N ALA A 39 -6.20 -0.33 9.32
CA ALA A 39 -4.86 -0.89 9.10
C ALA A 39 -4.93 -2.14 8.20
N VAL A 40 -3.82 -2.43 7.53
CA VAL A 40 -3.61 -3.70 6.82
C VAL A 40 -2.42 -4.41 7.45
N GLN A 41 -2.61 -5.64 7.89
CA GLN A 41 -1.52 -6.51 8.30
C GLN A 41 -1.01 -7.26 7.09
N ALA A 42 0.29 -7.17 6.84
CA ALA A 42 0.94 -7.85 5.72
C ALA A 42 2.32 -8.36 6.12
N THR A 43 2.85 -9.28 5.32
CA THR A 43 4.23 -9.77 5.42
C THR A 43 5.02 -9.26 4.22
N VAL A 44 6.24 -8.79 4.45
CA VAL A 44 7.13 -8.31 3.39
C VAL A 44 7.69 -9.49 2.61
N LEU A 45 7.54 -9.48 1.28
CA LEU A 45 8.00 -10.57 0.42
C LEU A 45 9.38 -10.31 -0.22
N THR A 46 9.85 -9.06 -0.20
CA THR A 46 11.03 -8.61 -0.93
C THR A 46 11.81 -7.55 -0.16
N GLY A 47 13.15 -7.55 -0.29
CA GLY A 47 14.04 -6.57 0.32
C GLY A 47 14.63 -7.05 1.65
N SER A 48 15.30 -6.16 2.37
CA SER A 48 16.06 -6.48 3.59
C SER A 48 15.20 -6.90 4.79
N PHE A 49 13.89 -6.65 4.73
CA PHE A 49 12.92 -6.95 5.79
C PHE A 49 11.98 -8.10 5.40
N LYS A 50 12.43 -8.98 4.50
CA LYS A 50 11.64 -10.13 4.05
C LYS A 50 11.17 -10.98 5.25
N ASP A 51 9.96 -11.49 5.16
CA ASP A 51 9.28 -12.32 6.14
C ASP A 51 8.90 -11.59 7.45
N GLU A 52 9.17 -10.28 7.56
CA GLU A 52 8.67 -9.46 8.67
C GLU A 52 7.20 -9.09 8.50
N ASP A 53 6.48 -9.11 9.62
CA ASP A 53 5.10 -8.64 9.71
C ASP A 53 5.04 -7.14 9.97
N VAL A 54 4.20 -6.47 9.19
CA VAL A 54 4.07 -5.02 9.15
C VAL A 54 2.61 -4.61 9.20
N LEU A 55 2.35 -3.48 9.87
CA LEU A 55 1.04 -2.82 9.90
C LEU A 55 1.09 -1.57 9.03
N ILE A 56 0.16 -1.50 8.08
CA ILE A 56 0.05 -0.40 7.13
C ILE A 56 -1.18 0.44 7.48
N PRO A 57 -1.01 1.62 8.10
CA PRO A 57 -2.10 2.54 8.37
C PRO A 57 -2.58 3.24 7.09
N ARG A 58 -3.76 3.85 7.16
CA ARG A 58 -4.23 4.79 6.13
C ARG A 58 -3.43 6.09 6.24
N ILE A 59 -2.99 6.64 5.12
CA ILE A 59 -2.28 7.91 5.04
C ILE A 59 -3.16 8.93 4.33
N SER A 60 -3.09 10.19 4.79
CA SER A 60 -3.72 11.31 4.10
C SER A 60 -2.93 11.66 2.83
N MET A 61 -3.61 11.61 1.69
CA MET A 61 -3.11 12.20 0.46
C MET A 61 -3.81 13.53 0.21
N ILE A 62 -2.99 14.57 0.05
CA ILE A 62 -3.40 15.90 -0.38
C ILE A 62 -2.92 16.03 -1.84
N PRO A 63 -3.82 16.16 -2.82
CA PRO A 63 -3.44 16.55 -4.17
C PRO A 63 -3.00 18.01 -4.15
N MET A 64 -1.80 18.30 -4.67
CA MET A 64 -1.25 19.66 -4.72
C MET A 64 -1.80 20.50 -5.88
N ASP A 65 -2.32 19.86 -6.94
CA ASP A 65 -2.76 20.53 -8.18
C ASP A 65 -4.25 20.95 -8.19
N MET A 66 -4.89 21.04 -7.03
CA MET A 66 -6.33 21.33 -6.93
C MET A 66 -6.56 22.66 -6.23
N SER A 67 -7.48 23.49 -6.76
CA SER A 67 -7.85 24.79 -6.18
C SER A 67 -8.52 24.71 -4.80
N PHE A 68 -8.82 23.50 -4.33
CA PHE A 68 -9.35 23.21 -3.00
C PHE A 68 -8.57 22.07 -2.33
N GLN A 69 -8.39 22.17 -1.01
CA GLN A 69 -7.67 21.15 -0.23
C GLN A 69 -8.55 19.92 0.02
N PHE A 70 -8.39 18.88 -0.79
CA PHE A 70 -9.03 17.59 -0.56
C PHE A 70 -8.09 16.64 0.21
N LYS A 71 -8.47 16.20 1.41
CA LYS A 71 -7.71 15.18 2.16
C LYS A 71 -8.35 13.81 1.96
N ARG A 72 -7.68 12.92 1.22
CA ARG A 72 -8.13 11.53 1.05
C ARG A 72 -7.36 10.60 1.97
N LEU A 73 -8.06 9.89 2.87
CA LEU A 73 -7.47 8.83 3.68
C LEU A 73 -7.50 7.48 2.94
N GLN A 74 -6.33 7.04 2.49
CA GLN A 74 -6.20 5.77 1.76
C GLN A 74 -5.00 4.97 2.22
N PHE A 75 -5.06 3.64 2.05
CA PHE A 75 -3.88 2.81 2.23
C PHE A 75 -2.90 3.10 1.08
N PRO A 76 -1.61 3.31 1.37
CA PRO A 76 -0.58 3.57 0.35
C PRO A 76 -0.11 2.29 -0.34
N ILE A 77 -1.04 1.43 -0.76
CA ILE A 77 -0.78 0.17 -1.48
C ILE A 77 -1.52 0.15 -2.82
N ARG A 78 -0.95 -0.49 -3.83
CA ARG A 78 -1.64 -0.83 -5.10
C ARG A 78 -1.50 -2.31 -5.40
N LEU A 79 -2.51 -2.85 -6.07
CA LEU A 79 -2.44 -4.18 -6.65
C LEU A 79 -1.50 -4.15 -7.85
N ALA A 80 -0.49 -5.02 -7.85
CA ALA A 80 0.40 -5.20 -8.98
C ALA A 80 -0.18 -6.25 -9.93
N LEU A 81 -1.03 -5.83 -10.88
CA LEU A 81 -1.53 -6.73 -11.93
C LEU A 81 -0.72 -6.66 -13.22
N ALA A 82 -0.31 -5.46 -13.61
CA ALA A 82 0.62 -5.18 -14.69
C ALA A 82 1.07 -3.72 -14.52
N PHE A 83 2.37 -3.45 -14.65
CA PHE A 83 2.87 -2.08 -14.64
C PHE A 83 2.72 -1.48 -16.04
N THR A 84 2.07 -0.32 -16.16
CA THR A 84 2.26 0.53 -17.34
C THR A 84 3.62 1.23 -17.21
N ILE A 85 4.45 1.15 -18.25
CA ILE A 85 5.80 1.74 -18.35
C ILE A 85 5.71 3.27 -18.45
N ASN A 86 5.06 3.94 -17.51
CA ASN A 86 4.94 5.40 -17.55
C ASN A 86 5.41 6.03 -16.24
N LYS A 87 6.65 5.67 -15.87
CA LYS A 87 7.54 6.40 -14.96
C LYS A 87 8.92 5.73 -14.94
N ALA A 88 9.73 6.07 -15.94
CA ALA A 88 11.18 6.25 -15.76
C ALA A 88 11.43 7.75 -15.79
#